data_AF-U2J189-F1
#
_entry.id   AF-U2J189-F1
#
_cell.length_a   1.000
_cell.length_b   1.000
_cell.length_c   1.000
_cell.angle_alpha   90.00
_cell.angle_beta   90.00
_cell.angle_gamma   90.00
#
_symmetry.space_group_name_H-M   'P 1'
#
loop_
_entity.id
_entity.type
_entity.pdbx_description
1 polymer ?
#
loop_
_entity_poly.entity_id
_entity_poly.type
_entity_poly.pdbx_seq_one_letter_code
_entity_poly.pdbx_strand_id
1 'polypeptide(L)'
;MDIETLVQRLNAINPNDESLYEVDAIIALLNNLDVHEAKKAIEPLLKIFERLDEGHYDGVLWSIIHGIEGLKEYEDDLIVSVNRCPNEYNLLMINRILNSGQRTFKSTDYLSLLQDLHRDNKLSPYLKGEIGDYIDRHS
;
A
#
# COMPACT_ATOMS: atom_id res chain seq x y z
N MET A 1 -5.69 8.50 -22.59
CA MET A 1 -4.33 8.24 -22.06
C MET A 1 -4.26 6.76 -21.77
N ASP A 2 -3.24 6.07 -22.27
CA ASP A 2 -3.08 4.64 -22.01
C ASP A 2 -2.50 4.37 -20.62
N ILE A 3 -2.56 3.11 -20.19
CA ILE A 3 -2.03 2.69 -18.90
C ILE A 3 -0.52 2.91 -18.77
N GLU A 4 0.23 2.76 -19.87
CA GLU A 4 1.69 2.91 -19.86
C GLU A 4 2.09 4.33 -19.46
N THR A 5 1.39 5.32 -20.03
CA THR A 5 1.57 6.73 -19.68
C THR A 5 1.22 7.01 -18.22
N LEU A 6 0.12 6.44 -17.71
CA LEU A 6 -0.28 6.62 -16.31
C LEU A 6 0.72 6.00 -15.33
N VAL A 7 1.22 4.79 -15.63
CA VAL A 7 2.25 4.12 -14.84
C VAL A 7 3.56 4.90 -14.83
N GLN A 8 3.97 5.46 -15.98
CA GLN A 8 5.15 6.33 -16.05
C GLN A 8 4.99 7.56 -15.17
N ARG A 9 3.82 8.19 -15.17
CA ARG A 9 3.53 9.34 -14.30
C ARG A 9 3.56 8.96 -12.83
N LEU A 10 2.93 7.87 -12.42
CA LEU A 10 2.99 7.37 -11.03
C LEU A 10 4.43 7.10 -10.56
N ASN A 11 5.27 6.54 -11.43
CA ASN A 11 6.66 6.28 -11.11
C ASN A 11 7.51 7.56 -11.02
N ALA A 12 7.11 8.63 -11.70
CA ALA A 12 7.79 9.93 -11.65
C ALA A 12 7.42 10.77 -10.41
N ILE A 13 6.35 10.40 -9.69
CA ILE A 13 5.91 11.12 -8.50
C ILE A 13 6.93 10.96 -7.38
N ASN A 14 7.36 12.10 -6.85
CA ASN A 14 8.07 12.19 -5.58
C ASN A 14 7.02 12.43 -4.48
N PRO A 15 6.80 11.45 -3.58
CA PRO A 15 5.72 11.56 -2.62
C PRO A 15 6.00 12.56 -1.50
N ASN A 16 7.20 13.14 -1.44
CA ASN A 16 7.60 14.13 -0.44
C ASN A 16 7.56 15.57 -0.97
N ASP A 17 6.95 15.82 -2.13
CA ASP A 17 6.72 17.15 -2.69
C ASP A 17 5.32 17.29 -3.33
N GLU A 18 5.05 18.45 -3.94
CA GLU A 18 3.75 18.78 -4.53
C GLU A 18 3.33 17.86 -5.69
N SER A 19 4.25 17.08 -6.27
CA SER A 19 3.89 16.10 -7.31
C SER A 19 2.97 14.99 -6.80
N LEU A 20 2.91 14.77 -5.47
CA LEU A 20 1.95 13.86 -4.84
C LEU A 20 0.50 14.20 -5.22
N TYR A 21 0.15 15.49 -5.35
CA TYR A 21 -1.21 15.91 -5.69
C TYR A 21 -1.67 15.49 -7.09
N GLU A 22 -0.76 15.05 -7.97
CA GLU A 22 -1.14 14.49 -9.27
C GLU A 22 -1.84 13.14 -9.17
N VAL A 23 -1.65 12.41 -8.06
CA VAL A 23 -2.18 11.06 -7.90
C VAL A 23 -3.70 11.02 -8.01
N ASP A 24 -4.42 11.98 -7.43
CA ASP A 24 -5.89 12.03 -7.50
C ASP A 24 -6.38 12.09 -8.96
N ALA A 25 -5.74 12.92 -9.77
CA ALA A 25 -6.05 13.02 -11.19
C ALA A 25 -5.72 11.72 -11.93
N ILE A 26 -4.63 11.04 -11.57
CA ILE A 26 -4.27 9.75 -12.17
C ILE A 26 -5.28 8.68 -11.78
N ILE A 27 -5.69 8.58 -10.52
CA ILE A 27 -6.71 7.63 -10.05
C ILE A 27 -8.04 7.87 -10.78
N ALA A 28 -8.45 9.12 -10.95
CA ALA A 28 -9.64 9.44 -11.72
C ALA A 28 -9.54 8.95 -13.18
N LEU A 29 -8.36 9.01 -13.80
CA LEU A 29 -8.12 8.46 -15.13
C LEU A 29 -8.12 6.92 -15.15
N LEU A 30 -7.52 6.27 -14.14
CA LEU A 30 -7.51 4.82 -13.99
C LEU A 30 -8.94 4.24 -13.90
N ASN A 31 -9.85 4.93 -13.21
CA ASN A 31 -11.26 4.55 -13.09
C ASN A 31 -12.02 4.55 -14.42
N ASN A 32 -11.48 5.17 -15.47
CA ASN A 32 -12.05 5.17 -16.82
C ASN A 32 -11.45 4.09 -17.74
N LEU A 33 -10.47 3.31 -17.27
CA LEU A 33 -9.86 2.23 -18.04
C LEU A 33 -10.58 0.89 -17.82
N ASP A 34 -10.27 -0.08 -18.69
CA ASP A 34 -10.60 -1.48 -18.42
C ASP A 34 -9.96 -1.93 -17.09
N VAL A 35 -10.68 -2.73 -16.31
CA VAL A 35 -10.24 -3.16 -14.98
C VAL A 35 -8.92 -3.95 -15.02
N HIS A 36 -8.68 -4.76 -16.05
CA HIS A 36 -7.44 -5.53 -16.18
C HIS A 36 -6.27 -4.62 -16.52
N GLU A 37 -6.50 -3.58 -17.33
CA GLU A 37 -5.49 -2.58 -17.62
C GLU A 37 -5.20 -1.72 -16.38
N ALA A 38 -6.23 -1.24 -15.68
CA ALA A 38 -6.08 -0.38 -14.51
C ALA A 38 -5.29 -1.05 -13.37
N LYS A 39 -5.42 -2.37 -13.19
CA LYS A 39 -4.66 -3.14 -12.19
C LYS A 39 -3.14 -3.05 -12.34
N LYS A 40 -2.62 -2.74 -13.54
CA LYS A 40 -1.17 -2.51 -13.73
C LYS A 40 -0.65 -1.31 -12.93
N ALA A 41 -1.54 -0.47 -12.39
CA ALA A 41 -1.19 0.65 -11.53
C ALA A 41 -1.02 0.27 -10.05
N ILE A 42 -1.40 -0.93 -9.61
CA ILE A 42 -1.31 -1.34 -8.19
C ILE A 42 0.14 -1.23 -7.67
N GLU A 43 1.09 -1.86 -8.35
CA GLU A 43 2.49 -1.82 -7.92
C GLU A 43 3.07 -0.39 -7.93
N PRO A 44 2.89 0.44 -8.99
CA PRO A 44 3.30 1.84 -8.97
C PRO A 44 2.70 2.66 -7.81
N LEU A 45 1.42 2.44 -7.48
CA LEU A 45 0.75 3.11 -6.36
C LEU A 45 1.37 2.69 -5.02
N LEU A 46 1.62 1.39 -4.81
CA LEU A 46 2.29 0.89 -3.61
C LEU A 46 3.72 1.45 -3.48
N LYS A 47 4.45 1.58 -4.60
CA LYS A 47 5.80 2.15 -4.62
C LYS A 47 5.85 3.64 -4.23
N ILE A 48 4.73 4.37 -4.27
CA ILE A 48 4.66 5.73 -3.71
C ILE A 48 4.87 5.66 -2.20
N PHE A 49 4.20 4.74 -1.50
CA PHE A 49 4.37 4.56 -0.06
C PHE A 49 5.81 4.17 0.31
N GLU A 50 6.45 3.34 -0.52
CA GLU A 50 7.84 2.90 -0.29
C GLU A 50 8.88 4.02 -0.41
N ARG A 51 8.51 5.18 -0.95
CA ARG A 51 9.38 6.36 -1.11
C ARG A 51 9.01 7.51 -0.16
N LEU A 52 8.00 7.33 0.69
CA LEU A 52 7.60 8.33 1.68
C LEU A 52 8.61 8.43 2.82
N ASP A 53 8.83 9.66 3.28
CA ASP A 53 9.50 9.89 4.55
C ASP A 53 8.66 9.33 5.71
N GLU A 54 9.32 8.75 6.71
CA GLU A 54 8.64 8.18 7.88
C GLU A 54 7.83 9.27 8.63
N GLY A 55 6.56 8.98 8.90
CA GLY A 55 5.64 9.92 9.56
C GLY A 55 5.10 11.03 8.65
N HIS A 56 5.39 11.01 7.35
CA HIS A 56 4.74 11.90 6.39
C HIS A 56 3.25 11.57 6.28
N TYR A 57 2.38 12.59 6.35
CA TYR A 57 0.94 12.45 6.22
C TYR A 57 0.37 13.51 5.29
N ASP A 58 -0.41 13.07 4.30
CA ASP A 58 -1.21 13.90 3.42
C ASP A 58 -2.55 13.20 3.09
N GLY A 59 -3.61 13.97 2.83
CA GLY A 59 -4.92 13.45 2.47
C GLY A 59 -4.91 12.58 1.21
N VAL A 60 -4.01 12.86 0.25
CA VAL A 60 -3.86 12.07 -0.99
C VAL A 60 -3.49 10.61 -0.72
N LEU A 61 -2.83 10.32 0.41
CA LEU A 61 -2.45 8.96 0.77
C LEU A 61 -3.67 8.06 1.01
N TRP A 62 -4.78 8.64 1.49
CA TRP A 62 -6.06 7.94 1.56
C TRP A 62 -6.66 7.66 0.18
N SER A 63 -6.52 8.59 -0.77
CA SER A 63 -6.91 8.35 -2.15
C SER A 63 -6.14 7.18 -2.75
N ILE A 64 -4.84 7.05 -2.46
CA ILE A 64 -4.04 5.89 -2.91
C ILE A 64 -4.56 4.59 -2.32
N ILE A 65 -4.80 4.53 -1.00
CA ILE A 65 -5.35 3.34 -0.35
C ILE A 65 -6.66 2.93 -1.02
N HIS A 66 -7.59 3.86 -1.15
CA HIS A 66 -8.90 3.59 -1.76
C HIS A 66 -8.80 3.25 -3.26
N GLY A 67 -7.85 3.87 -3.97
CA GLY A 67 -7.55 3.55 -5.36
C GLY A 67 -7.09 2.10 -5.51
N ILE A 68 -6.13 1.65 -4.69
CA ILE A 68 -5.63 0.27 -4.71
C ILE A 68 -6.76 -0.71 -4.32
N GLU A 69 -7.50 -0.43 -3.24
CA GLU A 69 -8.62 -1.26 -2.79
C GLU A 69 -9.71 -1.40 -3.88
N GLY A 70 -9.98 -0.32 -4.61
CA GLY A 70 -10.96 -0.28 -5.69
C GLY A 70 -10.57 -1.12 -6.92
N LEU A 71 -9.28 -1.33 -7.17
CA LEU A 71 -8.78 -2.15 -8.29
C LEU A 71 -8.97 -3.66 -8.06
N LYS A 72 -9.15 -4.09 -6.80
CA LYS A 72 -9.32 -5.49 -6.36
C LYS A 72 -8.12 -6.39 -6.68
N GLU A 73 -8.05 -7.55 -6.02
CA GLU A 73 -7.00 -8.56 -6.22
C GLU A 73 -5.58 -7.97 -6.07
N TYR A 74 -5.41 -7.04 -5.11
CA TYR A 74 -4.17 -6.33 -4.84
C TYR A 74 -3.32 -7.01 -3.76
N GLU A 75 -3.81 -8.10 -3.17
CA GLU A 75 -3.22 -8.75 -2.01
C GLU A 75 -1.81 -9.31 -2.29
N ASP A 76 -1.58 -9.88 -3.49
CA ASP A 76 -0.25 -10.33 -3.91
C ASP A 76 0.74 -9.16 -3.92
N ASP A 77 0.41 -8.08 -4.63
CA ASP A 77 1.26 -6.89 -4.75
C ASP A 77 1.50 -6.23 -3.40
N LEU A 78 0.49 -6.18 -2.53
CA LEU A 78 0.61 -5.65 -1.18
C LEU A 78 1.59 -6.48 -0.34
N ILE A 79 1.48 -7.82 -0.38
CA ILE A 79 2.40 -8.71 0.34
C ILE A 79 3.82 -8.52 -0.19
N VAL A 80 4.00 -8.38 -1.51
CA VAL A 80 5.31 -8.09 -2.12
C VAL A 80 5.85 -6.73 -1.65
N SER A 81 5.02 -5.69 -1.62
CA SER A 81 5.40 -4.36 -1.15
C SER A 81 5.80 -4.37 0.34
N VAL A 82 5.00 -5.01 1.19
CA VAL A 82 5.29 -5.16 2.63
C VAL A 82 6.62 -5.87 2.84
N ASN A 83 6.87 -6.99 2.16
CA ASN A 83 8.15 -7.69 2.31
C ASN A 83 9.35 -6.91 1.76
N ARG A 84 9.13 -6.03 0.78
CA ARG A 84 10.17 -5.20 0.16
C ARG A 84 10.52 -3.98 1.01
N CYS A 85 9.52 -3.25 1.48
CA CYS A 85 9.67 -2.03 2.27
C CYS A 85 8.42 -1.83 3.15
N PRO A 86 8.41 -2.41 4.37
CA PRO A 86 7.34 -2.18 5.33
C PRO A 86 7.22 -0.68 5.65
N ASN A 87 6.00 -0.15 5.62
CA ASN A 87 5.71 1.24 5.96
C ASN A 87 4.29 1.34 6.57
N GLU A 88 3.98 2.49 7.15
CA GLU A 88 2.69 2.73 7.82
C GLU A 88 1.49 2.37 6.95
N TYR A 89 1.50 2.77 5.67
CA TYR A 89 0.34 2.64 4.79
C TYR A 89 0.12 1.20 4.30
N ASN A 90 1.19 0.50 3.90
CA ASN A 90 1.03 -0.90 3.50
C ASN A 90 0.68 -1.81 4.70
N LEU A 91 1.18 -1.52 5.90
CA LEU A 91 0.80 -2.22 7.12
C LEU A 91 -0.65 -1.90 7.54
N LEU A 92 -1.08 -0.64 7.40
CA LEU A 92 -2.47 -0.24 7.63
C LEU A 92 -3.42 -1.02 6.70
N MET A 93 -3.05 -1.20 5.43
CA MET A 93 -3.84 -2.02 4.49
C MET A 93 -3.93 -3.48 4.95
N ILE A 94 -2.84 -4.08 5.44
CA ILE A 94 -2.88 -5.43 6.03
C ILE A 94 -3.83 -5.49 7.24
N ASN A 95 -3.77 -4.49 8.13
CA ASN A 95 -4.68 -4.40 9.27
C ASN A 95 -6.14 -4.24 8.84
N ARG A 96 -6.42 -3.48 7.78
CA ARG A 96 -7.77 -3.35 7.20
C ARG A 96 -8.28 -4.67 6.63
N ILE A 97 -7.44 -5.45 5.96
CA ILE A 97 -7.77 -6.81 5.52
C ILE A 97 -8.11 -7.69 6.74
N LEU A 98 -7.27 -7.67 7.78
CA LEU A 98 -7.54 -8.42 9.01
C LEU A 98 -8.86 -7.99 9.69
N ASN A 99 -9.19 -6.70 9.71
CA ASN A 99 -10.45 -6.17 10.25
C ASN A 99 -11.68 -6.64 9.45
N SER A 100 -11.52 -7.00 8.17
CA SER A 100 -12.59 -7.60 7.37
C SER A 100 -12.87 -9.07 7.71
N GLY A 101 -12.03 -9.68 8.56
CA GLY A 101 -12.08 -11.09 8.94
C GLY A 101 -11.25 -12.01 8.02
N GLN A 102 -10.66 -11.47 6.96
CA GLN A 102 -9.74 -12.23 6.11
C GLN A 102 -8.39 -12.41 6.81
N ARG A 103 -8.08 -13.66 7.18
CA ARG A 103 -6.83 -14.02 7.88
C ARG A 103 -5.70 -14.43 6.95
N THR A 104 -6.04 -15.04 5.81
CA THR A 104 -5.08 -15.60 4.88
C THR A 104 -5.34 -15.15 3.45
N PHE A 105 -4.29 -15.16 2.63
CA PHE A 105 -4.35 -15.05 1.18
C PHE A 105 -3.29 -15.96 0.57
N LYS A 106 -3.73 -16.91 -0.27
CA LYS A 106 -2.89 -18.03 -0.76
C LYS A 106 -2.16 -18.71 0.41
N SER A 107 -0.83 -18.73 0.40
CA SER A 107 0.01 -19.32 1.45
C SER A 107 0.40 -18.35 2.57
N THR A 108 -0.02 -17.09 2.48
CA THR A 108 0.35 -16.05 3.45
C THR A 108 -0.74 -15.93 4.51
N ASP A 109 -0.35 -16.10 5.77
CA ASP A 109 -1.15 -15.70 6.93
C ASP A 109 -0.73 -14.29 7.35
N TYR A 110 -1.69 -13.36 7.38
CA TYR A 110 -1.40 -11.95 7.60
C TYR A 110 -0.92 -11.66 9.02
N LEU A 111 -1.44 -12.37 10.02
CA LEU A 111 -1.01 -12.19 11.41
C LEU A 111 0.42 -12.69 11.60
N SER A 112 0.77 -13.83 11.01
CA SER A 112 2.12 -14.38 11.01
C SER A 112 3.10 -13.45 10.29
N LEU A 113 2.69 -12.86 9.16
CA LEU A 113 3.48 -11.84 8.45
C LEU A 113 3.80 -10.64 9.36
N LEU A 114 2.80 -10.10 10.08
CA LEU A 114 3.02 -9.02 11.04
C LEU A 114 3.95 -9.45 12.19
N GLN A 115 3.77 -10.64 12.75
CA GLN A 115 4.62 -11.17 13.82
C GLN A 115 6.09 -11.33 13.40
N ASP A 116 6.32 -11.81 12.17
CA ASP A 116 7.67 -11.97 11.63
C ASP A 116 8.33 -10.61 11.37
N LEU A 117 7.58 -9.63 10.85
CA LEU A 117 8.06 -8.26 10.71
C LEU A 117 8.39 -7.62 12.06
N HIS A 118 7.55 -7.79 13.08
CA HIS A 118 7.80 -7.24 14.42
C HIS A 118 9.12 -7.73 15.05
N ARG A 119 9.51 -8.96 14.72
CA ARG A 119 10.78 -9.56 15.15
C ARG A 119 12.00 -9.05 14.37
N ASP A 120 11.82 -8.41 13.21
CA ASP A 120 12.93 -7.84 12.45
C ASP A 120 13.54 -6.64 13.21
N ASN A 121 14.83 -6.73 13.52
CA ASN A 121 15.55 -5.68 14.25
C ASN A 121 15.89 -4.45 13.39
N LYS A 122 15.62 -4.48 12.09
CA LYS A 122 15.86 -3.37 11.17
C LYS A 122 14.69 -2.39 11.07
N LEU A 123 13.49 -2.78 11.53
CA LEU A 123 12.35 -1.88 11.56
C LEU A 123 12.53 -0.76 12.58
N SER A 124 12.04 0.42 12.24
CA SER A 124 12.03 1.56 13.14
C SER A 124 11.18 1.26 14.38
N PRO A 125 11.47 1.90 15.53
CA PRO A 125 10.63 1.80 16.72
C PRO A 125 9.17 2.21 16.45
N TYR A 126 8.95 3.17 15.55
CA TYR A 126 7.62 3.62 15.15
C TYR A 126 6.83 2.48 14.50
N LEU A 127 7.38 1.86 13.45
CA LEU A 127 6.70 0.76 12.76
C LEU A 127 6.54 -0.47 13.66
N LYS A 128 7.49 -0.75 14.56
CA LYS A 128 7.31 -1.81 15.55
C LYS A 128 6.13 -1.56 16.47
N GLY A 129 5.93 -0.32 16.91
CA GLY A 129 4.76 0.09 17.70
C GLY A 129 3.46 -0.19 16.96
N GLU A 130 3.33 0.29 15.72
CA GLU A 130 2.15 0.08 14.88
C GLU A 130 1.85 -1.41 14.66
N ILE A 131 2.87 -2.21 14.34
CA ILE A 131 2.72 -3.65 14.14
C ILE A 131 2.29 -4.35 15.44
N GLY A 132 2.87 -3.98 16.58
CA GLY A 132 2.50 -4.52 17.89
C GLY A 132 1.02 -4.29 18.21
N ASP A 133 0.56 -3.05 18.01
CA ASP A 133 -0.84 -2.67 18.15
C ASP A 133 -1.77 -3.50 17.25
N TYR A 134 -1.35 -3.81 16.02
CA TYR A 134 -2.14 -4.63 15.10
C TYR A 134 -2.15 -6.10 15.52
N ILE A 135 -1.01 -6.65 15.98
CA ILE A 135 -0.94 -8.01 16.48
C ILE A 135 -1.88 -8.19 17.68
N ASP A 136 -1.83 -7.29 18.66
CA ASP A 136 -2.64 -7.37 19.89
C ASP A 136 -4.14 -7.31 19.60
N ARG A 137 -4.57 -6.60 18.55
CA ARG A 137 -5.97 -6.52 18.12
C ARG A 137 -6.47 -7.80 17.46
N HIS A 138 -5.58 -8.62 16.89
CA HIS A 138 -5.94 -9.77 16.04
C HIS A 138 -5.52 -11.13 16.61
N SER A 139 -4.76 -11.15 17.71
CA SER A 139 -4.35 -12.34 18.47
C SER A 139 -5.46 -12.95 19.33
#